data_AF-A0A3C0K8P1-F1
#
_entry.id   AF-A0A3C0K8P1-F1
#
_cell.length_a   1.000
_cell.length_b   1.000
_cell.length_c   1.000
_cell.angle_alpha   90.00
_cell.angle_beta   90.00
_cell.angle_gamma   90.00
#
_symmetry.space_group_name_H-M   'P 1'
#
loop_
_entity.id
_entity.type
_entity.pdbx_description
1 polymer ?
#
loop_
_entity_poly.entity_id
_entity_poly.type
_entity_poly.pdbx_seq_one_letter_code
_entity_poly.pdbx_strand_id
1 'polypeptide(L)'
;MEFFIISMLNGVSYGLLLFMLSSGLTLIFSMMGVLNFAHASFYMVGAYVGYTVSKHIGFWPALVVAPLVVGALGALFERLTLRKVHKFGHVPELLVTFGLSYIVLELVQLVWGRTAVEFPPPQALRGPAFTLVHHANDSLELVWGAAQAACGAEGVLCSPFPATRGFMMLVAVLMLVALWLLLTRTRIGLVIQAALTHPEMVESLGHNVPRVFMLVFGAGTALAGLAGVIGGSTFVTEPAMAATVGSVIFVVVVVGGMGSLPGAFLASLLIGVIQTFAVGLDHSFVSLVQQMGVPLSEGLASNPVLRLTLSQVAPILPYLFLVLILIFRPKGLLGTREG
;
A
#
# COMPACT_ATOMS: atom_id res chain seq x y z
N MET A 1 -11.86 0.16 25.80
CA MET A 1 -11.89 1.20 24.74
C MET A 1 -10.52 1.40 24.08
N GLU A 2 -9.43 1.35 24.85
CA GLU A 2 -8.06 1.48 24.34
C GLU A 2 -7.71 0.55 23.16
N PHE A 3 -7.95 -0.77 23.31
CA PHE A 3 -7.72 -1.74 22.23
C PHE A 3 -8.37 -1.34 20.91
N PHE A 4 -9.62 -0.87 20.97
CA PHE A 4 -10.36 -0.43 19.79
C PHE A 4 -9.70 0.79 19.14
N ILE A 5 -9.32 1.81 19.93
CA ILE A 5 -8.68 3.03 19.43
C ILE A 5 -7.34 2.71 18.77
N ILE A 6 -6.50 1.92 19.41
CA ILE A 6 -5.18 1.54 18.88
C ILE A 6 -5.32 0.68 17.62
N SER A 7 -6.22 -0.30 17.64
CA SER A 7 -6.48 -1.16 16.47
C SER A 7 -7.03 -0.35 15.31
N MET A 8 -7.90 0.63 15.56
CA MET A 8 -8.41 1.53 14.54
C MET A 8 -7.30 2.42 13.96
N LEU A 9 -6.45 3.02 14.81
CA LEU A 9 -5.31 3.83 14.36
C LEU A 9 -4.30 3.03 13.55
N ASN A 10 -3.98 1.82 14.00
CA ASN A 10 -3.09 0.91 13.29
C ASN A 10 -3.70 0.44 11.96
N GLY A 11 -5.00 0.15 11.95
CA GLY A 11 -5.74 -0.25 10.76
C GLY A 11 -5.82 0.86 9.71
N VAL A 12 -6.09 2.10 10.14
CA VAL A 12 -6.06 3.28 9.27
C VAL A 12 -4.65 3.55 8.76
N SER A 13 -3.62 3.45 9.62
CA SER A 13 -2.22 3.62 9.20
C SER A 13 -1.81 2.61 8.13
N TYR A 14 -2.10 1.33 8.36
CA TYR A 14 -1.80 0.27 7.40
C TYR A 14 -2.64 0.39 6.13
N GLY A 15 -3.91 0.78 6.24
CA GLY A 15 -4.76 1.09 5.08
C GLY A 15 -4.24 2.25 4.25
N LEU A 16 -3.73 3.31 4.87
CA LEU A 16 -3.11 4.44 4.17
C LEU A 16 -1.80 4.06 3.47
N LEU A 17 -1.02 3.12 4.02
CA LEU A 17 0.10 2.51 3.29
C LEU A 17 -0.38 1.77 2.05
N LEU A 18 -1.38 0.90 2.20
CA LEU A 18 -1.95 0.16 1.08
C LEU A 18 -2.48 1.12 0.01
N PHE A 19 -3.11 2.23 0.40
CA PHE A 19 -3.49 3.30 -0.53
C PHE A 19 -2.28 3.90 -1.25
N MET A 20 -1.21 4.23 -0.53
CA MET A 20 -0.01 4.79 -1.14
C MET A 20 0.53 3.89 -2.25
N LEU A 21 0.63 2.60 -1.93
CA LEU A 21 1.08 1.56 -2.84
C LEU A 21 0.15 1.36 -4.04
N SER A 22 -1.17 1.34 -3.79
CA SER A 22 -2.18 1.07 -4.82
C SER A 22 -2.48 2.26 -5.71
N SER A 23 -2.36 3.49 -5.20
CA SER A 23 -2.71 4.73 -5.93
C SER A 23 -1.99 4.87 -7.27
N GLY A 24 -0.71 4.48 -7.34
CA GLY A 24 0.07 4.49 -8.57
C GLY A 24 -0.45 3.48 -9.59
N LEU A 25 -0.81 2.27 -9.15
CA LEU A 25 -1.41 1.24 -10.02
C LEU A 25 -2.82 1.66 -10.45
N THR A 26 -3.62 2.22 -9.54
CA THR A 26 -4.95 2.77 -9.84
C THR A 26 -4.86 3.88 -10.88
N LEU A 27 -3.89 4.79 -10.77
CA LEU A 27 -3.67 5.85 -11.75
C LEU A 27 -3.31 5.26 -13.11
N ILE A 28 -2.30 4.39 -13.18
CA ILE A 28 -1.85 3.73 -14.42
C ILE A 28 -3.01 3.00 -15.10
N PHE A 29 -3.79 2.24 -14.33
CA PHE A 29 -4.92 1.49 -14.84
C PHE A 29 -6.08 2.40 -15.25
N SER A 30 -6.44 3.39 -14.42
CA SER A 30 -7.51 4.35 -14.71
C SER A 30 -7.29 5.01 -16.06
N MET A 31 -6.03 5.36 -16.33
CA MET A 31 -5.70 6.07 -17.54
C MET A 31 -5.50 5.12 -18.72
N MET A 32 -4.52 4.23 -18.65
CA MET A 32 -4.11 3.45 -19.83
C MET A 32 -4.85 2.12 -19.99
N GLY A 33 -5.65 1.70 -18.99
CA GLY A 33 -6.28 0.37 -19.00
C GLY A 33 -5.30 -0.79 -18.85
N VAL A 34 -4.02 -0.50 -18.60
CA VAL A 34 -2.96 -1.52 -18.49
C VAL A 34 -2.83 -1.98 -17.05
N LEU A 35 -2.95 -3.29 -16.87
CA LEU A 35 -2.74 -3.94 -15.58
C LEU A 35 -1.27 -4.33 -15.43
N ASN A 36 -0.51 -3.52 -14.68
CA ASN A 36 0.94 -3.66 -14.60
C ASN A 36 1.38 -4.58 -13.42
N PHE A 37 1.79 -5.81 -13.72
CA PHE A 37 2.32 -6.74 -12.71
C PHE A 37 3.70 -6.34 -12.15
N ALA A 38 4.46 -5.49 -12.84
CA ALA A 38 5.74 -4.97 -12.36
C ALA A 38 5.58 -3.82 -11.37
N HIS A 39 4.36 -3.32 -11.09
CA HIS A 39 4.15 -2.16 -10.23
C HIS A 39 4.76 -2.33 -8.83
N ALA A 40 4.59 -3.50 -8.23
CA ALA A 40 5.17 -3.82 -6.93
C ALA A 40 6.71 -3.94 -6.97
N SER A 41 7.29 -4.26 -8.13
CA SER A 41 8.74 -4.24 -8.32
C SER A 41 9.28 -2.81 -8.35
N PHE A 42 8.53 -1.83 -8.87
CA PHE A 42 8.90 -0.41 -8.76
C PHE A 42 8.86 0.09 -7.32
N TYR A 43 7.91 -0.39 -6.51
CA TYR A 43 7.89 -0.17 -5.05
C TYR A 43 9.15 -0.71 -4.38
N MET A 44 9.54 -1.95 -4.69
CA MET A 44 10.78 -2.55 -4.17
C MET A 44 12.02 -1.76 -4.61
N VAL A 45 12.13 -1.38 -5.89
CA VAL A 45 13.23 -0.52 -6.36
C VAL A 45 13.25 0.80 -5.61
N GLY A 46 12.10 1.40 -5.32
CA GLY A 46 11.98 2.59 -4.50
C GLY A 46 12.53 2.41 -3.08
N ALA A 47 12.24 1.27 -2.45
CA ALA A 47 12.77 0.94 -1.12
C ALA A 47 14.30 0.82 -1.13
N TYR A 48 14.88 0.10 -2.10
CA TYR A 48 16.33 -0.09 -2.20
C TYR A 48 17.10 1.15 -2.64
N VAL A 49 16.56 1.92 -3.60
CA VAL A 49 17.11 3.23 -3.97
C VAL A 49 17.01 4.18 -2.78
N GLY A 50 15.87 4.19 -2.08
CA GLY A 50 15.66 4.96 -0.86
C GLY A 50 16.67 4.62 0.24
N TYR A 51 16.90 3.33 0.48
CA TYR A 51 17.91 2.82 1.41
C TYR A 51 19.32 3.31 1.04
N THR A 52 19.74 3.14 -0.22
CA THR A 52 21.06 3.57 -0.69
C THR A 52 21.23 5.08 -0.54
N VAL A 53 20.24 5.86 -0.99
CA VAL A 53 20.27 7.32 -0.90
C VAL A 53 20.29 7.77 0.57
N SER A 54 19.48 7.14 1.43
CA SER A 54 19.42 7.45 2.85
C SER A 54 20.74 7.20 3.57
N LYS A 55 21.50 6.17 3.16
CA LYS A 55 22.83 5.87 3.70
C LYS A 55 23.86 6.94 3.35
N HIS A 56 23.75 7.59 2.19
CA HIS A 56 24.75 8.54 1.70
C HIS A 56 24.42 10.01 1.94
N ILE A 57 23.17 10.42 1.72
CA ILE A 57 22.73 11.83 1.82
C ILE A 57 21.60 12.06 2.84
N GLY A 58 21.09 10.99 3.45
CA GLY A 58 20.06 11.05 4.49
C GLY A 58 18.63 10.76 3.98
N PHE A 59 17.73 10.54 4.94
CA PHE A 59 16.36 10.10 4.68
C PHE A 59 15.51 11.13 3.91
N TRP A 60 15.63 12.43 4.25
CA TRP A 60 14.79 13.47 3.65
C TRP A 60 15.03 13.64 2.15
N PRO A 61 16.29 13.70 1.65
CA PRO A 61 16.53 13.66 0.21
C PRO A 61 16.06 12.36 -0.46
N ALA A 62 16.12 11.22 0.25
CA ALA A 62 15.66 9.94 -0.30
C ALA A 62 14.17 9.96 -0.68
N LEU A 63 13.33 10.69 0.07
CA LEU A 63 11.91 10.90 -0.25
C LEU A 63 11.67 11.62 -1.59
N VAL A 64 12.66 12.31 -2.14
CA VAL A 64 12.56 13.03 -3.43
C VAL A 64 13.32 12.29 -4.52
N VAL A 65 14.56 11.88 -4.24
CA VAL A 65 15.43 11.24 -5.23
C VAL A 65 14.89 9.88 -5.67
N ALA A 66 14.44 9.04 -4.74
CA ALA A 66 13.97 7.70 -5.09
C ALA A 66 12.72 7.72 -5.99
N PRO A 67 11.66 8.51 -5.71
CA PRO A 67 10.54 8.67 -6.65
C PRO A 67 10.95 9.15 -8.03
N LEU A 68 11.90 10.10 -8.13
CA LEU A 68 12.37 10.60 -9.43
C LEU A 68 13.11 9.53 -10.22
N VAL A 69 13.98 8.75 -9.57
CA VAL A 69 14.69 7.63 -10.19
C VAL A 69 13.70 6.56 -10.65
N VAL A 70 12.80 6.13 -9.77
CA VAL A 70 11.80 5.09 -10.09
C VAL A 70 10.85 5.57 -11.19
N GLY A 71 10.41 6.82 -11.13
CA GLY A 71 9.57 7.42 -12.16
C GLY A 71 10.25 7.53 -13.51
N ALA A 72 11.55 7.86 -13.54
CA ALA A 72 12.34 7.86 -14.77
C ALA A 72 12.49 6.45 -15.34
N LEU A 73 12.73 5.44 -14.50
CA LEU A 73 12.78 4.03 -14.90
C LEU A 73 11.43 3.56 -15.46
N GLY A 74 10.31 3.93 -14.81
CA GLY A 74 8.97 3.62 -15.30
C GLY A 74 8.65 4.31 -16.64
N ALA A 75 8.94 5.60 -16.76
CA ALA A 75 8.78 6.34 -18.03
C ALA A 75 9.63 5.74 -19.16
N LEU A 76 10.85 5.32 -18.87
CA LEU A 76 11.72 4.64 -19.82
C LEU A 76 11.14 3.30 -20.25
N PHE A 77 10.61 2.51 -19.31
CA PHE A 77 9.96 1.24 -19.59
C PHE A 77 8.69 1.40 -20.44
N GLU A 78 7.85 2.40 -20.15
CA GLU A 78 6.69 2.72 -21.00
C GLU A 78 7.16 3.01 -22.43
N ARG A 79 8.13 3.92 -22.56
CA ARG A 79 8.58 4.41 -23.86
C ARG A 79 9.23 3.32 -24.71
N LEU A 80 10.08 2.50 -24.12
CA LEU A 80 10.89 1.52 -24.84
C LEU A 80 10.16 0.20 -25.07
N THR A 81 9.29 -0.19 -24.13
CA THR A 81 8.69 -1.52 -24.09
C THR A 81 7.18 -1.45 -24.25
N LEU A 82 6.45 -0.86 -23.30
CA LEU A 82 4.98 -0.92 -23.31
C LEU A 82 4.39 -0.30 -24.56
N ARG A 83 4.91 0.85 -25.03
CA ARG A 83 4.43 1.50 -26.25
C ARG A 83 4.49 0.59 -27.49
N LYS A 84 5.47 -0.30 -27.55
CA LYS A 84 5.59 -1.26 -28.66
C LYS A 84 4.60 -2.40 -28.51
N VAL A 85 4.40 -2.86 -27.28
CA VAL A 85 3.61 -4.06 -26.94
C VAL A 85 2.11 -3.76 -26.91
N HIS A 86 1.71 -2.54 -26.54
CA HIS A 86 0.32 -2.09 -26.45
C HIS A 86 -0.48 -2.32 -27.73
N LYS A 87 0.19 -2.24 -28.89
CA LYS A 87 -0.40 -2.49 -30.22
C LYS A 87 -0.92 -3.92 -30.41
N PHE A 88 -0.45 -4.87 -29.59
CA PHE A 88 -0.81 -6.29 -29.66
C PHE A 88 -1.88 -6.69 -28.63
N GLY A 89 -2.47 -5.72 -27.92
CA GLY A 89 -3.53 -5.92 -26.94
C GLY A 89 -3.02 -6.16 -25.52
N HIS A 90 -3.94 -6.41 -24.59
CA HIS A 90 -3.67 -6.44 -23.15
C HIS A 90 -2.81 -7.64 -22.70
N VAL A 91 -2.98 -8.83 -23.30
CA VAL A 91 -2.29 -10.04 -22.85
C VAL A 91 -0.75 -9.92 -22.98
N PRO A 92 -0.20 -9.49 -24.13
CA PRO A 92 1.24 -9.21 -24.23
C PRO A 92 1.77 -8.22 -23.18
N GLU A 93 1.01 -7.19 -22.80
CA GLU A 93 1.41 -6.23 -21.77
C GLU A 93 1.51 -6.89 -20.39
N LEU A 94 0.56 -7.75 -20.05
CA LEU A 94 0.58 -8.53 -18.82
C LEU A 94 1.83 -9.42 -18.78
N LEU A 95 2.11 -10.15 -19.87
CA LEU A 95 3.25 -11.05 -19.95
C LEU A 95 4.59 -10.31 -19.85
N VAL A 96 4.70 -9.15 -20.50
CA VAL A 96 5.92 -8.32 -20.48
C VAL A 96 6.14 -7.69 -19.11
N THR A 97 5.09 -7.20 -18.45
CA THR A 97 5.21 -6.65 -17.09
C THR A 97 5.48 -7.74 -16.05
N PHE A 98 4.92 -8.94 -16.24
CA PHE A 98 5.28 -10.11 -15.43
C PHE A 98 6.74 -10.50 -15.63
N GLY A 99 7.25 -10.56 -16.87
CA GLY A 99 8.67 -10.81 -17.13
C GLY A 99 9.58 -9.74 -16.52
N LEU A 100 9.20 -8.47 -16.62
CA LEU A 100 9.94 -7.37 -16.01
C LEU A 100 10.03 -7.52 -14.49
N SER A 101 8.97 -7.97 -13.81
CA SER A 101 8.96 -8.07 -12.35
C SER A 101 10.06 -9.00 -11.82
N TYR A 102 10.28 -10.14 -12.50
CA TYR A 102 11.34 -11.09 -12.18
C TYR A 102 12.72 -10.55 -12.56
N ILE A 103 12.88 -9.89 -13.71
CA ILE A 103 14.16 -9.25 -14.07
C ILE A 103 14.55 -8.23 -13.01
N VAL A 104 13.61 -7.38 -12.58
CA VAL A 104 13.86 -6.37 -11.54
C VAL A 104 14.18 -7.02 -10.20
N LEU A 105 13.49 -8.11 -9.83
CA LEU A 105 13.78 -8.88 -8.63
C LEU A 105 15.22 -9.42 -8.62
N GLU A 106 15.64 -10.07 -9.71
CA GLU A 106 16.99 -10.62 -9.83
C GLU A 106 18.05 -9.51 -9.84
N LEU A 107 17.79 -8.38 -10.50
CA LEU A 107 18.69 -7.22 -10.48
C LEU A 107 18.85 -6.63 -9.08
N VAL A 108 17.76 -6.52 -8.31
CA VAL A 108 17.81 -6.07 -6.92
C VAL A 108 18.64 -7.05 -6.07
N GLN A 109 18.42 -8.35 -6.24
CA GLN A 109 19.20 -9.37 -5.53
C GLN A 109 20.68 -9.36 -5.89
N LEU A 110 21.02 -9.05 -7.15
CA LEU A 110 22.39 -8.96 -7.62
C LEU A 110 23.12 -7.74 -7.05
N VAL A 111 22.43 -6.61 -6.89
CA VAL A 111 23.04 -5.34 -6.44
C VAL A 111 23.06 -5.23 -4.90
N TRP A 112 21.98 -5.61 -4.21
CA TRP A 112 21.86 -5.45 -2.75
C TRP A 112 21.95 -6.75 -1.95
N GLY A 113 21.96 -7.90 -2.63
CA GLY A 113 21.94 -9.22 -1.99
C GLY A 113 20.52 -9.77 -1.80
N ARG A 114 20.46 -11.01 -1.30
CA ARG A 114 19.21 -11.77 -1.13
C ARG A 114 18.58 -11.62 0.25
N THR A 115 19.32 -11.07 1.20
CA THR A 115 18.89 -10.92 2.58
C THR A 115 18.18 -9.59 2.79
N ALA A 116 17.34 -9.52 3.82
CA ALA A 116 16.76 -8.27 4.25
C ALA A 116 17.85 -7.24 4.62
N VAL A 117 17.59 -5.97 4.30
CA VAL A 117 18.40 -4.83 4.71
C VAL A 117 17.62 -3.99 5.70
N GLU A 118 18.33 -3.49 6.73
CA GLU A 118 17.74 -2.58 7.69
C GLU A 118 17.76 -1.15 7.13
N PHE A 119 16.57 -0.58 6.92
CA PHE A 119 16.41 0.81 6.50
C PHE A 119 15.87 1.63 7.68
N PRO A 120 16.74 2.13 8.57
CA PRO A 120 16.29 2.79 9.78
C PRO A 120 15.69 4.18 9.48
N PRO A 121 14.57 4.55 10.12
CA PRO A 121 14.02 5.89 10.02
C PRO A 121 14.98 6.94 10.67
N PRO A 122 14.86 8.22 10.28
CA PRO A 122 15.66 9.30 10.84
C PRO A 122 15.34 9.49 12.34
N GLN A 123 16.28 10.05 13.10
CA GLN A 123 16.15 10.22 14.56
C GLN A 123 14.86 10.95 14.97
N ALA A 124 14.41 11.93 14.18
CA ALA A 124 13.16 12.66 14.43
C ALA A 124 11.90 11.79 14.40
N LEU A 125 11.94 10.62 13.74
CA LEU A 125 10.83 9.67 13.66
C LEU A 125 11.07 8.44 14.55
N ARG A 126 12.18 8.38 15.29
CA ARG A 126 12.46 7.29 16.23
C ARG A 126 11.72 7.56 17.54
N GLY A 127 10.68 6.77 17.79
CA GLY A 127 9.88 6.84 19.01
C GLY A 127 8.38 7.02 18.74
N PRO A 128 7.58 7.19 19.80
CA PRO A 128 6.15 7.46 19.67
C PRO A 128 5.87 8.90 19.25
N ALA A 129 4.87 9.11 18.38
CA ALA A 129 4.28 10.42 18.14
C ALA A 129 3.45 10.86 19.35
N PHE A 130 2.66 9.95 19.89
CA PHE A 130 1.90 10.11 21.12
C PHE A 130 1.75 8.75 21.80
N THR A 131 1.51 8.76 23.10
CA THR A 131 1.22 7.58 23.90
C THR A 131 -0.17 7.73 24.51
N LEU A 132 -1.00 6.70 24.34
CA LEU A 132 -2.25 6.59 25.07
C LEU A 132 -1.94 5.99 26.45
N VAL A 133 -2.32 6.72 27.50
CA VAL A 133 -2.12 6.33 28.89
C VAL A 133 -3.48 5.98 29.48
N HIS A 134 -3.66 4.72 29.86
CA HIS A 134 -4.83 4.25 30.58
C HIS A 134 -4.49 4.17 32.07
N HIS A 135 -5.12 5.03 32.86
CA HIS A 135 -4.93 5.08 34.31
C HIS A 135 -5.89 4.11 35.02
N ALA A 136 -5.54 3.66 36.23
CA ALA A 136 -6.35 2.75 37.04
C ALA A 136 -7.78 3.26 37.34
N ASN A 137 -8.04 4.56 37.19
CA ASN A 137 -9.36 5.20 37.35
C ASN A 137 -10.23 5.15 36.07
N ASP A 138 -9.84 4.34 35.07
CA ASP A 138 -10.47 4.22 33.75
C ASP A 138 -10.46 5.51 32.90
N SER A 139 -9.60 6.47 33.25
CA SER A 139 -9.39 7.68 32.47
C SER A 139 -8.33 7.45 31.38
N LEU A 140 -8.68 7.79 30.14
CA LEU A 140 -7.80 7.74 28.97
C LEU A 140 -7.21 9.13 28.72
N GLU A 141 -5.89 9.25 28.83
CA GLU A 141 -5.16 10.48 28.57
C GLU A 141 -4.24 10.31 27.35
N LEU A 142 -4.23 11.31 26.47
CA LEU A 142 -3.32 11.36 25.31
C LEU A 142 -2.14 12.26 25.66
N VAL A 143 -0.96 11.66 25.75
CA VAL A 143 0.30 12.37 26.02
C VAL A 143 1.14 12.41 24.76
N TRP A 144 1.62 13.59 24.37
CA TRP A 144 2.50 13.74 23.22
C TRP A 144 3.90 13.21 23.51
N GLY A 145 4.49 12.50 22.54
CA GLY A 145 5.80 11.87 22.69
C GLY A 145 5.80 10.66 23.63
N ALA A 146 6.98 10.35 24.18
CA ALA A 146 7.15 9.21 25.07
C ALA A 146 6.71 9.59 26.49
N ALA A 147 5.57 9.05 26.95
CA ALA A 147 5.03 9.26 28.30
C ALA A 147 5.84 8.55 29.41
N GLN A 148 7.18 8.69 29.41
CA GLN A 148 8.11 7.92 30.24
C GLN A 148 7.85 8.06 31.75
N ALA A 149 7.35 9.22 32.20
CA ALA A 149 7.03 9.46 33.60
C ALA A 149 5.76 8.75 34.09
N ALA A 150 4.79 8.48 33.21
CA ALA A 150 3.51 7.85 33.57
C ALA A 150 3.55 6.32 33.44
N CYS A 151 4.34 5.79 32.50
CA CYS A 151 4.35 4.37 32.15
C CYS A 151 5.11 3.45 33.12
N GLY A 152 5.62 3.97 34.24
CA GLY A 152 6.29 3.21 35.30
C GLY A 152 5.44 2.99 36.54
N ALA A 153 4.22 3.56 36.61
CA ALA A 153 3.33 3.43 37.75
C ALA A 153 2.52 2.12 37.68
N GLU A 154 2.31 1.46 38.82
CA GLU A 154 1.47 0.28 38.91
C GLU A 154 0.02 0.61 38.50
N GLY A 155 -0.57 -0.23 37.64
CA GLY A 155 -1.94 -0.05 37.16
C GLY A 155 -2.10 0.97 36.02
N VAL A 156 -1.00 1.44 35.42
CA VAL A 156 -1.03 2.31 34.23
C VAL A 156 -0.58 1.54 33.00
N LEU A 157 -1.46 1.41 31.99
CA LEU A 157 -1.12 0.81 30.70
C LEU A 157 -0.77 1.90 29.70
N CYS A 158 0.38 1.75 29.05
CA CYS A 158 0.86 2.71 28.07
C CYS A 158 0.99 2.07 26.69
N SER A 159 0.29 2.66 25.73
CA SER A 159 0.29 2.22 24.34
C SER A 159 0.88 3.29 23.42
N PRO A 160 2.20 3.21 23.12
CA PRO A 160 2.87 4.19 22.24
C PRO A 160 2.46 4.00 20.78
N PHE A 161 2.03 5.07 20.12
CA PHE A 161 1.78 5.09 18.68
C PHE A 161 3.03 5.56 17.92
N PRO A 162 3.67 4.72 17.08
CA PRO A 162 4.95 5.07 16.44
C PRO A 162 4.88 6.31 15.54
N ALA A 163 5.87 7.20 15.66
CA ALA A 163 5.96 8.42 14.85
C ALA A 163 6.14 8.13 13.35
N THR A 164 6.77 7.02 12.99
CA THR A 164 6.87 6.53 11.61
C THR A 164 5.50 6.27 10.97
N ARG A 165 4.57 5.68 11.72
CA ARG A 165 3.18 5.46 11.28
C ARG A 165 2.44 6.77 11.10
N GLY A 166 2.57 7.71 12.05
CA GLY A 166 1.99 9.05 11.93
C GLY A 166 2.52 9.83 10.72
N PHE A 167 3.83 9.79 10.48
CA PHE A 167 4.45 10.41 9.31
C PHE A 167 3.97 9.78 8.00
N MET A 168 3.90 8.45 7.93
CA MET A 168 3.35 7.74 6.78
C MET A 168 1.90 8.15 6.49
N MET A 169 1.05 8.24 7.52
CA MET A 169 -0.34 8.70 7.37
C MET A 169 -0.41 10.12 6.80
N LEU A 170 0.43 11.03 7.31
CA LEU A 170 0.54 12.40 6.80
C LEU A 170 0.90 12.40 5.31
N VAL A 171 1.93 11.65 4.92
CA VAL A 171 2.36 11.59 3.51
C VAL A 171 1.28 10.97 2.62
N ALA A 172 0.59 9.92 3.08
CA ALA A 172 -0.51 9.31 2.33
C ALA A 172 -1.65 10.30 2.05
N VAL A 173 -2.05 11.08 3.06
CA VAL A 173 -3.11 12.10 2.92
C VAL A 173 -2.64 13.24 2.01
N LEU A 174 -1.41 13.73 2.18
CA LEU A 174 -0.84 14.75 1.30
C LEU A 174 -0.80 14.27 -0.16
N MET A 175 -0.42 13.01 -0.38
CA MET A 175 -0.38 12.40 -1.70
C MET A 175 -1.78 12.25 -2.30
N LEU A 176 -2.79 11.84 -1.52
CA LEU A 176 -4.20 11.81 -1.96
C LEU A 176 -4.67 13.19 -2.42
N VAL A 177 -4.43 14.21 -1.59
CA VAL A 177 -4.81 15.60 -1.90
C VAL A 177 -4.07 16.10 -3.14
N ALA A 178 -2.77 15.82 -3.25
CA ALA A 178 -1.96 16.21 -4.41
C ALA A 178 -2.46 15.56 -5.70
N LEU A 179 -2.77 14.26 -5.68
CA LEU A 179 -3.32 13.55 -6.84
C LEU A 179 -4.70 14.06 -7.21
N TRP A 180 -5.57 14.28 -6.23
CA TRP A 180 -6.90 14.81 -6.46
C TRP A 180 -6.83 16.21 -7.10
N LEU A 181 -6.00 17.12 -6.56
CA LEU A 181 -5.79 18.45 -7.13
C LEU A 181 -5.18 18.37 -8.54
N LEU A 182 -4.16 17.54 -8.73
CA LEU A 182 -3.51 17.36 -10.04
C LEU A 182 -4.51 16.90 -11.10
N LEU A 183 -5.34 15.90 -10.79
CA LEU A 183 -6.26 15.31 -11.77
C LEU A 183 -7.53 16.14 -12.00
N THR A 184 -8.03 16.85 -10.98
CA THR A 184 -9.34 17.55 -11.07
C THR A 184 -9.23 19.07 -11.22
N ARG A 185 -8.15 19.69 -10.73
CA ARG A 185 -8.02 21.15 -10.69
C ARG A 185 -6.94 21.72 -11.62
N THR A 186 -6.05 20.90 -12.17
CA THR A 186 -4.98 21.40 -13.05
C THR A 186 -5.25 21.16 -14.52
N ARG A 187 -4.63 22.00 -15.37
CA ARG A 187 -4.65 21.83 -16.84
C ARG A 187 -4.05 20.50 -17.28
N ILE A 188 -3.07 19.98 -16.53
CA ILE A 188 -2.45 18.68 -16.79
C ILE A 188 -3.51 17.58 -16.69
N GLY A 189 -4.35 17.61 -15.64
CA GLY A 189 -5.47 16.68 -15.48
C GLY A 189 -6.46 16.71 -16.65
N LEU A 190 -6.82 17.90 -17.14
CA LEU A 190 -7.71 18.06 -18.29
C LEU A 190 -7.11 17.49 -19.58
N VAL A 191 -5.83 17.79 -19.87
CA VAL A 191 -5.13 17.25 -21.05
C VAL A 191 -5.04 15.74 -20.97
N ILE A 192 -4.74 15.21 -19.78
CA ILE A 192 -4.68 13.77 -19.54
C ILE A 192 -6.06 13.12 -19.83
N GLN A 193 -7.16 13.65 -19.27
CA GLN A 193 -8.52 13.11 -19.48
C GLN A 193 -8.96 13.21 -20.95
N ALA A 194 -8.63 14.31 -21.62
CA ALA A 194 -8.88 14.49 -23.05
C ALA A 194 -8.08 13.47 -23.88
N ALA A 195 -6.81 13.24 -23.55
CA ALA A 195 -5.94 12.30 -24.25
C ALA A 195 -6.43 10.84 -24.16
N LEU A 196 -7.24 10.51 -23.16
CA LEU A 196 -7.81 9.18 -23.00
C LEU A 196 -9.11 8.96 -23.76
N THR A 197 -9.94 9.98 -23.84
CA THR A 197 -11.26 9.88 -24.48
C THR A 197 -11.17 10.18 -25.98
N HIS A 198 -10.33 11.15 -26.37
CA HIS A 198 -10.20 11.63 -27.74
C HIS A 198 -8.72 11.87 -28.11
N PRO A 199 -7.88 10.81 -28.16
CA PRO A 199 -6.44 10.94 -28.42
C PRO A 199 -6.13 11.68 -29.73
N GLU A 200 -6.81 11.33 -30.83
CA GLU A 200 -6.58 11.95 -32.15
C GLU A 200 -6.89 13.45 -32.17
N MET A 201 -7.92 13.88 -31.43
CA MET A 201 -8.25 15.30 -31.30
C MET A 201 -7.18 16.05 -30.49
N VAL A 202 -6.66 15.44 -29.43
CA VAL A 202 -5.59 16.04 -28.64
C VAL A 202 -4.28 16.14 -29.44
N GLU A 203 -4.00 15.15 -30.29
CA GLU A 203 -2.85 15.18 -31.21
C GLU A 203 -3.00 16.26 -32.29
N SER A 204 -4.20 16.47 -32.83
CA SER A 204 -4.44 17.54 -33.82
C SER A 204 -4.31 18.96 -33.24
N LEU A 205 -4.52 19.11 -31.93
CA LEU A 205 -4.24 20.33 -31.16
C LEU A 205 -2.74 20.52 -30.84
N GLY A 206 -1.87 19.61 -31.28
CA GLY A 206 -0.42 19.69 -31.13
C GLY A 206 0.13 19.09 -29.83
N HIS A 207 -0.71 18.46 -29.00
CA HIS A 207 -0.25 17.77 -27.80
C HIS A 207 0.27 16.37 -28.13
N ASN A 208 1.44 16.02 -27.61
CA ASN A 208 2.02 14.70 -27.81
C ASN A 208 1.41 13.67 -26.83
N VAL A 209 0.33 13.01 -27.22
CA VAL A 209 -0.37 11.99 -26.42
C VAL A 209 0.57 10.88 -25.93
N PRO A 210 1.49 10.33 -26.76
CA PRO A 210 2.45 9.34 -26.28
C PRO A 210 3.33 9.85 -25.14
N ARG A 211 3.72 11.14 -25.11
CA ARG A 211 4.45 11.70 -23.96
C ARG A 211 3.56 11.84 -22.72
N VAL A 212 2.27 12.11 -22.89
CA VAL A 212 1.33 12.16 -21.77
C VAL A 212 1.24 10.79 -21.08
N PHE A 213 1.08 9.70 -21.83
CA PHE A 213 1.08 8.34 -21.26
C PHE A 213 2.39 7.97 -20.59
N MET A 214 3.52 8.30 -21.21
CA MET A 214 4.86 8.13 -20.62
C MET A 214 4.97 8.83 -19.25
N LEU A 215 4.50 10.08 -19.16
CA LEU A 215 4.55 10.87 -17.94
C LEU A 215 3.58 10.35 -16.87
N VAL A 216 2.39 9.89 -17.25
CA VAL A 216 1.44 9.27 -16.32
C VAL A 216 1.99 7.95 -15.77
N PHE A 217 2.58 7.11 -16.60
CA PHE A 217 3.23 5.88 -16.17
C PHE A 217 4.44 6.16 -15.26
N GLY A 218 5.27 7.13 -15.63
CA GLY A 218 6.38 7.60 -14.80
C GLY A 218 5.91 8.17 -13.46
N ALA A 219 4.83 8.96 -13.43
CA ALA A 219 4.26 9.47 -12.19
C ALA A 219 3.70 8.34 -11.31
N GLY A 220 2.95 7.38 -11.89
CA GLY A 220 2.42 6.23 -11.15
C GLY A 220 3.51 5.37 -10.50
N THR A 221 4.60 5.13 -11.22
CA THR A 221 5.77 4.41 -10.69
C THR A 221 6.57 5.27 -9.70
N ALA A 222 6.67 6.59 -9.88
CA ALA A 222 7.27 7.49 -8.89
C ALA A 222 6.53 7.45 -7.54
N LEU A 223 5.19 7.41 -7.55
CA LEU A 223 4.39 7.25 -6.34
C LEU A 223 4.64 5.90 -5.66
N ALA A 224 4.80 4.82 -6.44
CA ALA A 224 5.23 3.53 -5.92
C ALA A 224 6.64 3.62 -5.30
N GLY A 225 7.55 4.39 -5.92
CA GLY A 225 8.87 4.69 -5.40
C GLY A 225 8.83 5.41 -4.05
N LEU A 226 7.95 6.41 -3.91
CA LEU A 226 7.73 7.14 -2.64
C LEU A 226 7.18 6.22 -1.56
N ALA A 227 6.19 5.40 -1.91
CA ALA A 227 5.69 4.35 -1.03
C ALA A 227 6.80 3.38 -0.64
N GLY A 228 7.74 3.09 -1.56
CA GLY A 228 8.95 2.28 -1.35
C GLY A 228 9.83 2.82 -0.24
N VAL A 229 10.15 4.11 -0.28
CA VAL A 229 10.99 4.75 0.76
C VAL A 229 10.31 4.66 2.13
N ILE A 230 9.03 4.99 2.20
CA ILE A 230 8.28 5.05 3.46
C ILE A 230 8.01 3.64 4.01
N GLY A 231 7.52 2.74 3.15
CA GLY A 231 7.26 1.34 3.46
C GLY A 231 8.53 0.60 3.84
N GLY A 232 9.61 0.78 3.09
CA GLY A 232 10.91 0.18 3.39
C GLY A 232 11.54 0.66 4.70
N SER A 233 11.24 1.89 5.13
CA SER A 233 11.69 2.40 6.44
C SER A 233 10.80 2.00 7.62
N THR A 234 9.56 1.57 7.36
CA THR A 234 8.59 1.19 8.39
C THR A 234 8.48 -0.32 8.57
N PHE A 235 8.67 -1.06 7.48
CA PHE A 235 8.69 -2.51 7.43
C PHE A 235 10.08 -2.99 7.01
N VAL A 236 10.29 -4.30 7.07
CA VAL A 236 11.55 -4.89 6.63
C VAL A 236 11.69 -4.73 5.11
N THR A 237 12.84 -4.22 4.66
CA THR A 237 13.16 -4.15 3.23
C THR A 237 13.85 -5.45 2.82
N GLU A 238 13.16 -6.27 2.03
CA GLU A 238 13.68 -7.54 1.52
C GLU A 238 13.25 -7.77 0.07
N PRO A 239 13.99 -8.56 -0.75
CA PRO A 239 13.65 -8.72 -2.16
C PRO A 239 12.26 -9.36 -2.39
N ALA A 240 11.80 -10.22 -1.47
CA ALA A 240 10.49 -10.86 -1.58
C ALA A 240 9.29 -9.90 -1.39
N MET A 241 9.54 -8.67 -0.92
CA MET A 241 8.48 -7.69 -0.61
C MET A 241 7.59 -7.35 -1.81
N ALA A 242 8.13 -7.38 -3.03
CA ALA A 242 7.35 -7.09 -4.23
C ALA A 242 6.25 -8.14 -4.46
N ALA A 243 6.54 -9.42 -4.17
CA ALA A 243 5.59 -10.50 -4.36
C ALA A 243 4.49 -10.47 -3.29
N THR A 244 4.86 -10.25 -2.02
CA THR A 244 3.93 -10.26 -0.89
C THR A 244 3.00 -9.04 -0.91
N VAL A 245 3.55 -7.86 -1.19
CA VAL A 245 2.77 -6.62 -1.23
C VAL A 245 2.02 -6.50 -2.57
N GLY A 246 2.58 -6.99 -3.68
CA GLY A 246 1.99 -6.85 -5.01
C GLY A 246 0.61 -7.49 -5.15
N SER A 247 0.42 -8.68 -4.58
CA SER A 247 -0.87 -9.35 -4.59
C SER A 247 -1.93 -8.61 -3.77
N VAL A 248 -1.56 -8.01 -2.63
CA VAL A 248 -2.47 -7.20 -1.80
C VAL A 248 -2.80 -5.88 -2.49
N ILE A 249 -1.83 -5.22 -3.13
CA ILE A 249 -2.09 -4.01 -3.93
C ILE A 249 -3.10 -4.30 -5.03
N PHE A 250 -2.96 -5.42 -5.73
CA PHE A 250 -3.88 -5.84 -6.77
C PHE A 250 -5.30 -6.00 -6.24
N VAL A 251 -5.44 -6.69 -5.10
CA VAL A 251 -6.71 -6.84 -4.39
C VAL A 251 -7.32 -5.46 -4.11
N VAL A 252 -6.56 -4.51 -3.57
CA VAL A 252 -7.05 -3.17 -3.26
C VAL A 252 -7.58 -2.45 -4.50
N VAL A 253 -6.87 -2.52 -5.63
CA VAL A 253 -7.28 -1.86 -6.87
C VAL A 253 -8.56 -2.48 -7.45
N VAL A 254 -8.65 -3.81 -7.46
CA VAL A 254 -9.83 -4.52 -7.99
C VAL A 254 -11.03 -4.34 -7.08
N VAL A 255 -10.85 -4.49 -5.76
CA VAL A 255 -11.90 -4.26 -4.75
C VAL A 255 -12.40 -2.82 -4.81
N GLY A 256 -11.50 -1.84 -4.89
CA GLY A 256 -11.88 -0.42 -4.99
C GLY A 256 -12.69 -0.10 -6.25
N GLY A 257 -12.48 -0.87 -7.29
CA GLY A 257 -13.02 -0.64 -8.62
C GLY A 257 -11.91 -0.15 -9.54
N MET A 258 -11.71 -0.92 -10.59
CA MET A 258 -10.67 -0.72 -11.59
C MET A 258 -10.66 0.73 -12.12
N GLY A 259 -9.62 1.49 -11.75
CA GLY A 259 -9.43 2.88 -12.18
C GLY A 259 -10.10 3.96 -11.32
N SER A 260 -10.69 3.62 -10.17
CA SER A 260 -11.30 4.59 -9.24
C SER A 260 -10.35 4.91 -8.08
N LEU A 261 -9.76 6.12 -8.07
CA LEU A 261 -8.90 6.58 -6.97
C LEU A 261 -9.62 6.62 -5.61
N PRO A 262 -10.87 7.16 -5.51
CA PRO A 262 -11.64 7.10 -4.26
C PRO A 262 -11.99 5.67 -3.85
N GLY A 263 -12.29 4.80 -4.82
CA GLY A 263 -12.53 3.39 -4.59
C GLY A 263 -11.34 2.68 -3.97
N ALA A 264 -10.15 2.88 -4.54
CA ALA A 264 -8.90 2.32 -4.00
C ALA A 264 -8.60 2.83 -2.57
N PHE A 265 -8.87 4.11 -2.29
CA PHE A 265 -8.75 4.67 -0.95
C PHE A 265 -9.68 3.97 0.06
N LEU A 266 -10.98 3.86 -0.24
CA LEU A 266 -11.92 3.17 0.65
C LEU A 266 -11.57 1.68 0.82
N ALA A 267 -11.22 0.99 -0.26
CA ALA A 267 -10.81 -0.41 -0.22
C ALA A 267 -9.60 -0.62 0.68
N SER A 268 -8.57 0.21 0.53
CA SER A 268 -7.35 0.11 1.33
C SER A 268 -7.59 0.35 2.82
N LEU A 269 -8.44 1.32 3.20
CA LEU A 269 -8.82 1.56 4.59
C LEU A 269 -9.61 0.39 5.16
N LEU A 270 -10.59 -0.13 4.43
CA LEU A 270 -11.38 -1.29 4.86
C LEU A 270 -10.48 -2.51 5.07
N ILE A 271 -9.63 -2.82 4.09
CA ILE A 271 -8.69 -3.95 4.17
C ILE A 271 -7.73 -3.76 5.35
N GLY A 272 -7.21 -2.55 5.55
CA GLY A 272 -6.28 -2.28 6.63
C GLY A 272 -6.89 -2.41 8.03
N VAL A 273 -8.12 -1.90 8.20
CA VAL A 273 -8.92 -2.06 9.43
C VAL A 273 -9.25 -3.52 9.66
N ILE A 274 -9.82 -4.22 8.67
CA ILE A 274 -10.19 -5.64 8.79
C ILE A 274 -8.98 -6.49 9.18
N GLN A 275 -7.84 -6.30 8.50
CA GLN A 275 -6.63 -7.08 8.78
C GLN A 275 -6.08 -6.80 10.18
N THR A 276 -6.08 -5.53 10.61
CA THR A 276 -5.56 -5.16 11.94
C THR A 276 -6.45 -5.66 13.07
N PHE A 277 -7.78 -5.56 12.93
CA PHE A 277 -8.71 -6.11 13.92
C PHE A 277 -8.66 -7.64 13.97
N ALA A 278 -8.49 -8.32 12.83
CA ALA A 278 -8.33 -9.77 12.80
C ALA A 278 -7.06 -10.23 13.52
N VAL A 279 -5.95 -9.49 13.36
CA VAL A 279 -4.72 -9.76 14.13
C VAL A 279 -4.90 -9.42 15.60
N GLY A 280 -5.56 -8.30 15.92
CA GLY A 280 -5.70 -7.85 17.32
C GLY A 280 -6.64 -8.69 18.18
N LEU A 281 -7.67 -9.32 17.59
CA LEU A 281 -8.65 -10.08 18.36
C LEU A 281 -8.15 -11.46 18.78
N ASP A 282 -7.15 -12.05 18.09
CA ASP A 282 -6.43 -13.32 18.37
C ASP A 282 -7.25 -14.55 18.83
N HIS A 283 -8.58 -14.46 18.91
CA HIS A 283 -9.46 -15.53 19.35
C HIS A 283 -9.51 -16.64 18.29
N SER A 284 -9.57 -17.89 18.75
CA SER A 284 -9.81 -19.07 17.93
C SER A 284 -11.24 -19.58 18.12
N PHE A 285 -11.74 -20.35 17.14
CA PHE A 285 -13.05 -20.99 17.27
C PHE A 285 -13.12 -21.91 18.50
N VAL A 286 -12.03 -22.62 18.81
CA VAL A 286 -11.91 -23.43 20.04
C VAL A 286 -12.06 -22.58 21.30
N SER A 287 -11.42 -21.41 21.38
CA SER A 287 -11.56 -20.53 22.55
C SER A 287 -12.98 -20.00 22.74
N LEU A 288 -13.70 -19.72 21.65
CA LEU A 288 -15.10 -19.28 21.69
C LEU A 288 -16.03 -20.40 22.18
N VAL A 289 -15.86 -21.62 21.66
CA VAL A 289 -16.69 -22.77 22.07
C VAL A 289 -16.42 -23.17 23.53
N GLN A 290 -15.18 -23.07 23.99
CA GLN A 290 -14.83 -23.25 25.40
C GLN A 290 -15.41 -22.14 26.29
N GLN A 291 -15.44 -20.89 25.82
CA GLN A 291 -16.11 -19.78 26.52
C GLN A 291 -17.63 -19.97 26.63
N MET A 292 -18.26 -20.61 25.63
CA MET A 292 -19.68 -20.98 25.67
C MET A 292 -19.97 -22.22 26.54
N GLY A 293 -18.96 -22.80 27.20
CA GLY A 293 -19.14 -23.92 28.14
C GLY A 293 -19.41 -25.28 27.49
N VAL A 294 -19.19 -25.42 26.17
CA VAL A 294 -19.38 -26.69 25.46
C VAL A 294 -18.09 -27.52 25.55
N PRO A 295 -18.10 -28.69 26.23
CA PRO A 295 -16.93 -29.55 26.28
C PRO A 295 -16.66 -30.16 24.90
N LEU A 296 -15.60 -29.71 24.25
CA LEU A 296 -15.13 -30.26 22.99
C LEU A 296 -14.43 -31.60 23.25
N SER A 297 -14.79 -32.64 22.51
CA SER A 297 -14.06 -33.92 22.55
C SER A 297 -12.61 -33.73 22.06
N GLU A 298 -11.67 -34.52 22.59
CA GLU A 298 -10.23 -34.37 22.31
C GLU A 298 -9.88 -34.41 20.81
N GLY A 299 -10.66 -35.12 19.99
CA GLY A 299 -10.52 -35.16 18.53
C GLY A 299 -10.98 -33.88 17.80
N LEU A 300 -12.01 -33.19 18.30
CA LEU A 300 -12.45 -31.89 17.77
C LEU A 300 -11.58 -30.74 18.30
N ALA A 301 -11.12 -30.85 19.55
CA ALA A 301 -10.23 -29.87 20.17
C ALA A 301 -8.81 -29.90 19.59
N SER A 302 -8.36 -31.01 18.99
CA SER A 302 -7.05 -31.15 18.33
C SER A 302 -7.09 -30.91 16.82
N ASN A 303 -8.27 -30.68 16.25
CA ASN A 303 -8.40 -30.50 14.80
C ASN A 303 -7.71 -29.20 14.36
N PRO A 304 -6.71 -29.27 13.47
CA PRO A 304 -5.88 -28.12 13.09
C PRO A 304 -6.69 -26.98 12.47
N VAL A 305 -7.82 -27.29 11.81
CA VAL A 305 -8.70 -26.28 11.21
C VAL A 305 -9.48 -25.48 12.26
N LEU A 306 -9.94 -26.13 13.34
CA LEU A 306 -10.72 -25.48 14.40
C LEU A 306 -9.83 -24.63 15.34
N ARG A 307 -8.53 -24.95 15.41
CA ARG A 307 -7.52 -24.20 16.17
C ARG A 307 -6.99 -22.96 15.46
N LEU A 308 -7.31 -22.74 14.18
CA LEU A 308 -6.87 -21.56 13.46
C LEU A 308 -7.32 -20.30 14.21
N THR A 309 -6.36 -19.45 14.56
CA THR A 309 -6.63 -18.15 15.19
C THR A 309 -7.05 -17.14 14.12
N LEU A 310 -7.83 -16.12 14.49
CA LEU A 310 -8.16 -15.04 13.56
C LEU A 310 -6.91 -14.36 12.98
N SER A 311 -5.81 -14.29 13.73
CA SER A 311 -4.53 -13.74 13.25
C SER A 311 -3.87 -14.57 12.16
N GLN A 312 -4.00 -15.91 12.18
CA GLN A 312 -3.49 -16.78 11.13
C GLN A 312 -4.30 -16.66 9.83
N VAL A 313 -5.60 -16.35 9.94
CA VAL A 313 -6.48 -16.12 8.79
C VAL A 313 -6.35 -14.70 8.24
N ALA A 314 -5.85 -13.75 9.03
CA ALA A 314 -5.76 -12.34 8.66
C ALA A 314 -5.10 -12.05 7.29
N PRO A 315 -4.01 -12.72 6.87
CA PRO A 315 -3.42 -12.53 5.55
C PRO A 315 -4.31 -12.99 4.38
N ILE A 316 -5.28 -13.89 4.63
CA ILE A 316 -6.21 -14.42 3.62
C ILE A 316 -7.40 -13.48 3.41
N LEU A 317 -7.75 -12.68 4.44
CA LEU A 317 -8.93 -11.81 4.44
C LEU A 317 -9.02 -10.85 3.24
N PRO A 318 -7.95 -10.17 2.77
CA PRO A 318 -8.03 -9.32 1.60
C PRO A 318 -8.51 -10.08 0.35
N TYR A 319 -8.03 -11.31 0.15
CA TYR A 319 -8.38 -12.13 -1.00
C TYR A 319 -9.80 -12.71 -0.90
N LEU A 320 -10.21 -13.10 0.31
CA LEU A 320 -11.60 -13.51 0.55
C LEU A 320 -12.55 -12.34 0.28
N PHE A 321 -12.19 -11.14 0.75
CA PHE A 321 -12.96 -9.91 0.52
C PHE A 321 -13.03 -9.56 -0.98
N LEU A 322 -11.93 -9.74 -1.72
CA LEU A 322 -11.91 -9.62 -3.18
C LEU A 322 -12.95 -10.54 -3.83
N VAL A 323 -12.91 -11.83 -3.52
CA VAL A 323 -13.83 -12.82 -4.11
C VAL A 323 -15.28 -12.46 -3.80
N LEU A 324 -15.59 -12.14 -2.54
CA LEU A 324 -16.94 -11.74 -2.15
C LEU A 324 -17.41 -10.49 -2.90
N ILE A 325 -16.57 -9.46 -2.99
CA ILE A 325 -16.94 -8.24 -3.71
C ILE A 325 -17.15 -8.52 -5.19
N LEU A 326 -16.33 -9.35 -5.83
CA LEU A 326 -16.54 -9.67 -7.25
C LEU A 326 -17.82 -10.48 -7.50
N ILE A 327 -18.25 -11.32 -6.56
CA ILE A 327 -19.53 -12.04 -6.66
C ILE A 327 -20.72 -11.07 -6.62
N PHE A 328 -20.71 -10.11 -5.69
CA PHE A 328 -21.86 -9.21 -5.47
C PHE A 328 -21.79 -7.89 -6.25
N ARG A 329 -20.58 -7.43 -6.58
CA ARG A 329 -20.26 -6.19 -7.29
C ARG A 329 -19.02 -6.40 -8.19
N PRO A 330 -19.18 -7.02 -9.38
CA PRO A 330 -18.07 -7.32 -10.30
C PRO A 330 -17.23 -6.10 -10.71
N LYS A 331 -17.80 -4.89 -10.66
CA LYS A 331 -17.11 -3.63 -10.97
C LYS A 331 -16.26 -3.08 -9.81
N GLY A 332 -16.29 -3.73 -8.63
CA GLY A 332 -15.72 -3.22 -7.39
C GLY A 332 -16.66 -2.28 -6.62
N LEU A 333 -16.16 -1.68 -5.53
CA LEU A 333 -16.96 -0.85 -4.61
C LEU A 333 -17.50 0.42 -5.27
N LEU A 334 -16.65 1.14 -6.02
CA LEU A 334 -16.96 2.42 -6.68
C LEU A 334 -16.58 2.41 -8.18
N GLY A 335 -16.56 1.25 -8.82
CA GLY A 335 -16.26 1.15 -10.25
C GLY A 335 -17.45 1.59 -11.10
N THR A 336 -17.22 2.56 -11.98
CA THR A 336 -18.24 3.11 -12.89
C THR A 336 -18.11 2.61 -14.33
N ARG A 337 -17.02 1.91 -14.66
CA ARG A 337 -16.69 1.58 -16.05
C ARG A 337 -17.66 0.51 -16.58
N GLU A 338 -18.54 0.95 -17.48
CA GLU A 338 -19.19 0.11 -18.47
C GLU A 338 -18.18 -0.10 -19.61
N GLY A 339 -17.88 -1.36 -19.89
CA GLY A 339 -17.47 -1.79 -21.22
C GLY A 339 -18.70 -2.36 -21.89
#